data_AF-A0A2V6SWV8-F1
#
_entry.id   AF-A0A2V6SWV8-F1
#
_cell.length_a   1.000
_cell.length_b   1.000
_cell.length_c   1.000
_cell.angle_alpha   90.00
_cell.angle_beta   90.00
_cell.angle_gamma   90.00
#
_symmetry.space_group_name_H-M   'P 1'
#
loop_
_entity.id
_entity.type
_entity.pdbx_description
1 polymer ?
#
loop_
_entity_poly.entity_id
_entity_poly.type
_entity_poly.pdbx_seq_one_letter_code
_entity_poly.pdbx_strand_id
1 'polypeptide(L)'
;MVNRAGDPGQVAEVKRIAAALPPEIPLRFVAGNHDACVDNEVPDHESLARYRADFGPDFYRFREDGAHFLVVNACLLQHPERVPEEHERQMRWLEHALRGARRAGASHLVAFTHQPLFMAHPEEPDEDYPWAPSPPGRPPGYWAVPRVRRMPVVELFRQYGVQALFCGHWHRNHEARDGNMLQVLTGAVGYPLGDDPSGIRVVRLTRDGLEHEYRALPLGGAAF
;
A
#
# COMPACT_ATOMS: atom_id res chain seq x y z
N MET A 1 -10.19 -3.35 -0.17
CA MET A 1 -10.25 -4.66 -0.85
C MET A 1 -11.64 -5.25 -0.58
N VAL A 2 -12.10 -5.27 0.67
CA VAL A 2 -13.51 -5.14 1.07
C VAL A 2 -13.81 -3.68 1.43
N ASN A 3 -15.07 -3.33 1.66
CA ASN A 3 -15.50 -2.04 2.20
C ASN A 3 -15.83 -2.12 3.70
N ARG A 4 -16.23 -3.30 4.18
CA ARG A 4 -16.52 -3.57 5.59
C ARG A 4 -15.63 -4.72 6.07
N ALA A 5 -14.73 -4.44 7.00
CA ALA A 5 -13.79 -5.43 7.53
C ALA A 5 -14.52 -6.65 8.10
N GLY A 6 -14.18 -7.84 7.59
CA GLY A 6 -14.78 -9.10 8.05
C GLY A 6 -16.18 -9.40 7.51
N ASP A 7 -16.70 -8.62 6.56
CA ASP A 7 -17.96 -8.97 5.89
C ASP A 7 -17.77 -10.25 5.05
N PRO A 8 -18.44 -11.37 5.41
CA PRO A 8 -18.17 -12.65 4.77
C PRO A 8 -18.60 -12.68 3.30
N GLY A 9 -19.61 -11.88 2.93
CA GLY A 9 -20.06 -11.77 1.54
C GLY A 9 -19.04 -11.07 0.66
N GLN A 10 -18.48 -9.95 1.14
CA GLN A 10 -17.44 -9.23 0.41
C GLN A 10 -16.14 -10.03 0.33
N VAL A 11 -15.74 -10.70 1.40
CA VAL A 11 -14.55 -11.59 1.41
C VAL A 11 -14.74 -12.74 0.42
N ALA A 12 -15.90 -13.39 0.41
CA ALA A 12 -16.19 -14.48 -0.52
C ALA A 12 -16.16 -14.00 -1.98
N GLU A 13 -16.73 -12.82 -2.26
CA GLU A 13 -16.78 -12.28 -3.62
C GLU A 13 -15.39 -11.92 -4.15
N VAL A 14 -14.54 -11.30 -3.32
CA VAL A 14 -13.14 -11.08 -3.68
C VAL A 14 -12.47 -12.41 -4.02
N LYS A 15 -12.59 -13.41 -3.14
CA LYS A 15 -11.94 -14.71 -3.34
C LYS A 15 -12.44 -15.39 -4.61
N ARG A 16 -13.74 -15.27 -4.92
CA ARG A 16 -14.35 -15.78 -6.15
C ARG A 16 -13.78 -15.10 -7.39
N ILE A 17 -13.66 -13.77 -7.40
CA ILE A 17 -13.09 -13.02 -8.53
C ILE A 17 -11.59 -13.31 -8.67
N ALA A 18 -10.86 -13.31 -7.56
CA ALA A 18 -9.42 -13.61 -7.52
C ALA A 18 -9.10 -15.01 -8.08
N ALA A 19 -9.98 -15.99 -7.85
CA ALA A 19 -9.83 -17.35 -8.38
C ALA A 19 -9.92 -17.44 -9.92
N ALA A 20 -10.35 -16.36 -10.60
CA ALA A 20 -10.32 -16.29 -12.06
C ALA A 20 -8.93 -15.92 -12.62
N LEU A 21 -7.97 -15.52 -11.78
CA LEU A 21 -6.59 -15.32 -12.22
C LEU A 21 -5.95 -16.67 -12.59
N PRO A 22 -5.18 -16.73 -13.69
CA PRO A 22 -4.38 -17.89 -14.01
C PRO A 22 -3.49 -18.30 -12.81
N PRO A 23 -3.36 -19.60 -12.48
CA PRO A 23 -2.61 -20.06 -11.31
C PRO A 23 -1.16 -19.59 -11.25
N GLU A 24 -0.54 -19.32 -12.39
CA GLU A 24 0.83 -18.81 -12.54
C GLU A 24 0.98 -17.32 -12.19
N ILE A 25 -0.13 -16.57 -12.03
CA ILE A 25 -0.11 -15.16 -11.63
C ILE A 25 -0.35 -15.07 -10.12
N PRO A 26 0.70 -14.91 -9.29
CA PRO A 26 0.52 -14.85 -7.84
C PRO A 26 -0.21 -13.57 -7.43
N LEU A 27 -1.32 -13.74 -6.72
CA LEU A 27 -2.02 -12.62 -6.08
C LEU A 27 -1.40 -12.33 -4.70
N ARG A 28 -1.07 -11.06 -4.47
CA ARG A 28 -0.47 -10.56 -3.23
C ARG A 28 -1.35 -9.45 -2.66
N PHE A 29 -1.89 -9.65 -1.46
CA PHE A 29 -2.75 -8.65 -0.82
C PHE A 29 -1.92 -7.62 -0.04
N VAL A 30 -2.44 -6.39 0.01
CA VAL A 30 -1.92 -5.29 0.82
C VAL A 30 -3.05 -4.85 1.76
N ALA A 31 -2.77 -4.75 3.06
CA ALA A 31 -3.77 -4.39 4.05
C ALA A 31 -4.16 -2.91 3.92
N GLY A 32 -5.43 -2.63 3.61
CA GLY A 32 -6.02 -1.30 3.68
C GLY A 32 -6.86 -1.11 4.95
N ASN A 33 -7.18 0.15 5.26
CA ASN A 33 -7.93 0.52 6.46
C ASN A 33 -9.34 -0.11 6.48
N HIS A 34 -9.99 -0.25 5.32
CA HIS A 34 -11.28 -0.95 5.21
C HIS A 34 -11.20 -2.48 5.39
N ASP A 35 -10.00 -3.04 5.28
CA ASP A 35 -9.76 -4.48 5.35
C ASP A 35 -9.29 -4.88 6.76
N ALA A 36 -8.42 -4.06 7.34
CA ALA A 36 -7.69 -4.36 8.58
C ALA A 36 -8.20 -3.61 9.81
N CYS A 37 -9.15 -2.67 9.66
CA CYS A 37 -9.72 -1.90 10.77
C CYS A 37 -11.25 -1.97 10.73
N VAL A 38 -11.89 -2.31 11.85
CA VAL A 38 -13.37 -2.43 11.92
C VAL A 38 -14.05 -1.07 11.75
N ASP A 39 -13.42 0.00 12.23
CA ASP A 39 -13.88 1.39 12.09
C ASP A 39 -13.33 2.10 10.83
N ASN A 40 -12.69 1.35 9.93
CA ASN A 40 -11.97 1.85 8.76
C ASN A 40 -10.82 2.82 9.08
N GLU A 41 -10.25 2.80 10.29
CA GLU A 41 -9.16 3.72 10.64
C GLU A 41 -8.13 3.09 11.58
N VAL A 42 -8.56 2.61 12.75
CA VAL A 42 -7.67 2.15 13.81
C VAL A 42 -7.70 0.62 13.91
N PRO A 43 -6.60 -0.09 13.62
CA PRO A 43 -6.54 -1.53 13.78
C PRO A 43 -6.56 -1.91 15.26
N ASP A 44 -7.07 -3.09 15.57
CA ASP A 44 -6.96 -3.76 16.86
C ASP A 44 -6.58 -5.23 16.68
N HIS A 45 -6.37 -5.97 17.78
CA HIS A 45 -5.98 -7.37 17.71
C HIS A 45 -7.01 -8.24 16.97
N GLU A 46 -8.30 -7.98 17.14
CA GLU A 46 -9.36 -8.78 16.52
C GLU A 46 -9.43 -8.51 15.02
N SER A 47 -9.36 -7.24 14.62
CA SER A 47 -9.40 -6.83 13.22
C SER A 47 -8.20 -7.34 12.44
N LEU A 48 -7.00 -7.30 13.04
CA LEU A 48 -5.78 -7.86 12.44
C LEU A 48 -5.83 -9.38 12.35
N ALA A 49 -6.31 -10.06 13.40
CA ALA A 49 -6.47 -11.52 13.37
C ALA A 49 -7.44 -11.95 12.27
N ARG A 50 -8.54 -11.20 12.10
CA ARG A 50 -9.53 -11.44 11.05
C ARG A 50 -8.96 -11.21 9.66
N TYR A 51 -8.30 -10.08 9.42
CA TYR A 51 -7.60 -9.83 8.17
C TYR A 51 -6.64 -10.98 7.84
N ARG A 52 -5.86 -11.43 8.82
CA ARG A 52 -4.88 -12.51 8.63
C ARG A 52 -5.51 -13.85 8.27
N ALA A 53 -6.66 -14.17 8.88
CA ALA A 53 -7.42 -15.37 8.53
C ALA A 53 -7.99 -15.30 7.10
N ASP A 54 -8.40 -14.10 6.66
CA ASP A 54 -9.06 -13.93 5.36
C ASP A 54 -8.10 -13.77 4.19
N PHE A 55 -7.03 -12.99 4.36
CA PHE A 55 -6.14 -12.52 3.30
C PHE A 55 -4.67 -12.90 3.49
N GLY A 56 -4.32 -13.53 4.62
CA GLY A 56 -2.95 -13.90 4.95
C GLY A 56 -2.18 -12.78 5.67
N PRO A 57 -0.84 -12.85 5.75
CA PRO A 57 -0.05 -11.90 6.53
C PRO A 57 -0.30 -10.46 6.06
N ASP A 58 -0.43 -9.54 7.02
CA ASP A 58 -0.69 -8.10 6.80
C ASP A 58 0.58 -7.30 6.51
N PHE A 59 1.75 -7.85 6.84
CA PHE A 59 3.04 -7.41 6.34
C PHE A 59 3.94 -8.62 6.08
N TYR A 60 4.65 -8.62 4.96
CA TYR A 60 5.46 -9.75 4.52
C TYR A 60 6.39 -9.35 3.37
N ARG A 61 7.28 -10.26 2.98
CA ARG A 61 8.19 -10.09 1.85
C ARG A 61 8.06 -11.24 0.87
N PHE A 62 8.32 -10.98 -0.39
CA PHE A 62 8.43 -12.00 -1.43
C PHE A 62 9.54 -11.62 -2.42
N ARG A 63 9.89 -12.57 -3.30
CA ARG A 63 10.95 -12.41 -4.29
C ARG A 63 10.49 -13.03 -5.59
N GLU A 64 10.79 -12.37 -6.70
CA GLU A 64 10.54 -12.85 -8.05
C GLU A 64 11.72 -12.39 -8.92
N ASP A 65 12.36 -13.29 -9.67
CA ASP A 65 13.44 -12.97 -10.63
C ASP A 65 14.56 -12.03 -10.11
N GLY A 66 14.97 -12.22 -8.86
CA GLY A 66 16.02 -11.42 -8.19
C GLY A 66 15.54 -10.08 -7.63
N ALA A 67 14.31 -9.65 -7.96
CA ALA A 67 13.64 -8.52 -7.32
C ALA A 67 13.11 -8.94 -5.94
N HIS A 68 13.14 -8.00 -5.00
CA HIS A 68 12.67 -8.17 -3.64
C HIS A 68 11.55 -7.17 -3.37
N PHE A 69 10.47 -7.69 -2.81
CA PHE A 69 9.26 -6.92 -2.56
C PHE A 69 8.89 -6.97 -1.09
N LEU A 70 8.41 -5.83 -0.58
CA LEU A 70 7.97 -5.66 0.80
C LEU A 70 6.53 -5.17 0.81
N VAL A 71 5.67 -5.80 1.60
CA VAL A 71 4.33 -5.31 1.90
C VAL A 71 4.33 -4.83 3.33
N VAL A 72 3.98 -3.55 3.53
CA VAL A 72 3.96 -2.88 4.83
C VAL A 72 2.51 -2.50 5.15
N ASN A 73 2.04 -2.84 6.35
CA ASN A 73 0.72 -2.45 6.82
C ASN A 73 0.77 -0.99 7.29
N ALA A 74 0.31 -0.06 6.45
CA ALA A 74 0.24 1.35 6.84
C ALA A 74 -0.78 1.62 7.94
N CYS A 75 -1.77 0.77 8.20
CA CYS A 75 -2.68 0.97 9.33
C CYS A 75 -1.92 0.91 10.67
N LEU A 76 -0.92 0.02 10.78
CA LEU A 76 -0.02 -0.03 11.93
C LEU A 76 0.93 1.17 12.00
N LEU A 77 1.27 1.79 10.86
CA LEU A 77 2.06 3.03 10.84
C LEU A 77 1.20 4.26 11.14
N GLN A 78 -0.06 4.27 10.74
CA GLN A 78 -0.94 5.41 10.87
C GLN A 78 -1.67 5.43 12.20
N HIS A 79 -1.97 4.27 12.81
CA HIS A 79 -2.72 4.16 14.07
C HIS A 79 -2.29 2.94 14.92
N PRO A 80 -1.11 2.97 15.56
CA PRO A 80 -0.62 1.91 16.45
C PRO A 80 -1.25 1.94 17.84
N GLU A 81 -2.12 2.91 18.18
CA GLU A 81 -2.48 3.22 19.57
C GLU A 81 -3.15 2.04 20.31
N ARG A 82 -3.88 1.18 19.60
CA ARG A 82 -4.54 -0.01 20.16
C ARG A 82 -3.68 -1.28 20.12
N VAL A 83 -2.60 -1.26 19.34
CA VAL A 83 -1.72 -2.41 19.06
C VAL A 83 -0.25 -1.97 18.87
N PRO A 84 0.35 -1.26 19.84
CA PRO A 84 1.70 -0.70 19.68
C PRO A 84 2.77 -1.79 19.46
N GLU A 85 2.61 -2.95 20.07
CA GLU A 85 3.48 -4.11 19.89
C GLU A 85 3.46 -4.68 18.45
N GLU A 86 2.32 -4.59 17.75
CA GLU A 86 2.21 -4.98 16.34
C GLU A 86 2.99 -4.01 15.44
N HIS A 87 2.90 -2.70 15.72
CA HIS A 87 3.70 -1.67 15.05
C HIS A 87 5.19 -1.91 15.25
N GLU A 88 5.64 -2.12 16.49
CA GLU A 88 7.04 -2.40 16.76
C GLU A 88 7.52 -3.70 16.08
N ARG A 89 6.67 -4.74 16.05
CA ARG A 89 6.99 -5.98 15.35
C ARG A 89 7.18 -5.73 13.85
N GLN A 90 6.30 -4.93 13.23
CA GLN A 90 6.45 -4.53 11.84
C GLN A 90 7.75 -3.76 11.61
N MET A 91 8.11 -2.80 12.47
CA MET A 91 9.34 -2.02 12.30
C MET A 91 10.60 -2.87 12.41
N ARG A 92 10.67 -3.77 13.41
CA ARG A 92 11.78 -4.74 13.54
C ARG A 92 11.86 -5.68 12.34
N TRP A 93 10.70 -6.18 11.90
CA TRP A 93 10.61 -7.03 10.72
C TRP A 93 11.08 -6.30 9.46
N LEU A 94 10.66 -5.05 9.27
CA LEU A 94 10.97 -4.25 8.10
C LEU A 94 12.47 -4.06 7.95
N GLU A 95 13.13 -3.63 9.04
CA GLU A 95 14.58 -3.48 9.04
C GLU A 95 15.30 -4.81 8.74
N HIS A 96 14.86 -5.91 9.35
CA HIS A 96 15.41 -7.23 9.06
C HIS A 96 15.20 -7.64 7.59
N ALA A 97 14.03 -7.34 7.02
CA ALA A 97 13.70 -7.63 5.64
C ALA A 97 14.59 -6.86 4.66
N LEU A 98 14.78 -5.57 4.91
CA LEU A 98 15.67 -4.69 4.14
C LEU A 98 17.14 -5.12 4.24
N ARG A 99 17.64 -5.42 5.45
CA ARG A 99 18.99 -6.00 5.65
C ARG A 99 19.16 -7.28 4.84
N GLY A 100 18.16 -8.15 4.85
CA GLY A 100 18.16 -9.40 4.08
C GLY A 100 18.19 -9.18 2.57
N ALA A 101 17.45 -8.21 2.05
CA ALA A 101 17.43 -7.88 0.63
C ALA A 101 18.79 -7.33 0.15
N ARG A 102 19.38 -6.41 0.91
CA ARG A 102 20.72 -5.87 0.60
C ARG A 102 21.79 -6.96 0.59
N ARG A 103 21.78 -7.85 1.59
CA ARG A 103 22.73 -8.99 1.65
C ARG A 103 22.57 -9.97 0.49
N ALA A 104 21.35 -10.13 -0.02
CA ALA A 104 21.07 -11.01 -1.15
C ALA A 104 21.40 -10.37 -2.52
N GLY A 105 21.77 -9.08 -2.56
CA GLY A 105 22.05 -8.38 -3.81
C GLY A 105 20.81 -8.20 -4.68
N ALA A 106 19.67 -7.83 -4.07
CA ALA A 106 18.41 -7.63 -4.78
C ALA A 106 18.58 -6.69 -5.99
N SER A 107 18.15 -7.11 -7.18
CA SER A 107 18.21 -6.29 -8.40
C SER A 107 17.24 -5.10 -8.32
N HIS A 108 16.07 -5.34 -7.73
CA HIS A 108 15.10 -4.32 -7.36
C HIS A 108 14.67 -4.49 -5.92
N LEU A 109 14.40 -3.36 -5.26
CA LEU A 109 13.80 -3.33 -3.94
C LEU A 109 12.60 -2.40 -3.98
N VAL A 110 11.40 -2.99 -3.94
CA VAL A 110 10.13 -2.29 -4.11
C VAL A 110 9.24 -2.55 -2.89
N ALA A 111 8.54 -1.53 -2.43
CA ALA A 111 7.62 -1.62 -1.33
C ALA A 111 6.18 -1.33 -1.76
N PHE A 112 5.23 -1.89 -1.01
CA PHE A 112 3.80 -1.67 -1.16
C PHE A 112 3.19 -1.32 0.20
N THR A 113 2.24 -0.40 0.16
CA THR A 113 1.44 0.03 1.31
C THR A 113 0.05 0.44 0.83
N HIS A 114 -0.94 0.53 1.71
CA HIS A 114 -2.22 1.12 1.33
C HIS A 114 -2.17 2.65 1.34
N GLN A 115 -1.92 3.26 2.51
CA GLN A 115 -1.73 4.70 2.62
C GLN A 115 -0.33 5.13 2.19
N PRO A 116 -0.18 6.21 1.42
CA PRO A 116 1.13 6.78 1.10
C PRO A 116 1.90 7.16 2.36
N LEU A 117 3.22 7.14 2.28
CA LEU A 117 4.04 7.71 3.34
C LEU A 117 3.91 9.24 3.33
N PHE A 118 3.93 9.88 2.16
CA PHE A 118 3.83 11.34 2.03
C PHE A 118 3.05 11.74 0.76
N MET A 119 2.49 12.94 0.71
CA MET A 119 1.75 13.46 -0.44
C MET A 119 2.64 14.26 -1.40
N ALA A 120 3.58 15.06 -0.90
CA ALA A 120 4.50 15.86 -1.69
C ALA A 120 5.98 15.52 -1.41
N HIS A 121 6.37 15.46 -0.13
CA HIS A 121 7.74 15.13 0.27
C HIS A 121 7.77 14.57 1.71
N PRO A 122 8.75 13.74 2.09
CA PRO A 122 8.70 13.02 3.37
C PRO A 122 8.70 13.93 4.61
N GLU A 123 9.35 15.09 4.55
CA GLU A 123 9.39 16.03 5.68
C GLU A 123 8.19 16.96 5.81
N GLU A 124 7.16 16.85 4.95
CA GLU A 124 5.97 17.71 4.99
C GLU A 124 5.30 17.75 6.39
N PRO A 125 4.58 18.81 6.77
CA PRO A 125 3.80 18.78 8.00
C PRO A 125 2.60 17.81 7.87
N ASP A 126 2.02 17.42 9.01
CA ASP A 126 0.78 16.62 9.03
C ASP A 126 -0.44 17.54 8.87
N GLU A 127 -0.55 18.15 7.68
CA GLU A 127 -1.56 19.14 7.32
C GLU A 127 -2.14 18.85 5.92
N ASP A 128 -3.24 19.52 5.59
CA ASP A 128 -3.85 19.41 4.26
C ASP A 128 -3.15 20.28 3.23
N TYR A 129 -3.04 19.74 2.01
CA TYR A 129 -2.77 20.54 0.83
C TYR A 129 -4.08 21.06 0.23
N PRO A 130 -4.12 22.29 -0.33
CA PRO A 130 -5.32 22.79 -1.03
C PRO A 130 -5.81 21.87 -2.16
N TRP A 131 -4.90 21.14 -2.81
CA TRP A 131 -5.20 20.19 -3.88
C TRP A 131 -5.52 18.76 -3.37
N ALA A 132 -5.32 18.50 -2.08
CA ALA A 132 -5.66 17.23 -1.42
C ALA A 132 -6.26 17.50 -0.03
N PRO A 133 -7.42 18.18 0.07
CA PRO A 133 -8.07 18.40 1.35
C PRO A 133 -8.51 17.06 1.95
N SER A 134 -8.43 16.95 3.27
CA SER A 134 -8.94 15.78 3.99
C SER A 134 -10.46 15.68 3.85
N PRO A 135 -11.03 14.46 3.85
CA PRO A 135 -12.48 14.29 3.76
C PRO A 135 -13.21 14.97 4.94
N PRO A 136 -14.47 15.40 4.77
CA PRO A 136 -15.26 15.94 5.86
C PRO A 136 -15.28 15.01 7.08
N GLY A 137 -14.98 15.55 8.26
CA GLY A 137 -14.93 14.78 9.52
C GLY A 137 -13.62 14.02 9.76
N ARG A 138 -12.63 14.12 8.87
CA ARG A 138 -11.27 13.61 9.08
C ARG A 138 -10.32 14.73 9.54
N PRO A 139 -9.28 14.41 10.33
CA PRO A 139 -8.28 15.39 10.71
C PRO A 139 -7.46 15.85 9.47
N PRO A 140 -6.85 17.05 9.50
CA PRO A 140 -5.89 17.46 8.48
C PRO A 140 -4.75 16.44 8.31
N GLY A 141 -4.22 16.33 7.09
CA GLY A 141 -3.16 15.37 6.77
C GLY A 141 -3.62 13.91 6.69
N TYR A 142 -4.94 13.65 6.62
CA TYR A 142 -5.53 12.31 6.65
C TYR A 142 -4.92 11.31 5.65
N TRP A 143 -4.52 11.81 4.49
CA TRP A 143 -4.11 10.97 3.36
C TRP A 143 -2.79 10.24 3.55
N ALA A 144 -1.88 10.76 4.38
CA ALA A 144 -0.54 10.23 4.55
C ALA A 144 -0.30 9.73 5.98
N VAL A 145 0.65 8.81 6.10
CA VAL A 145 1.12 8.37 7.42
C VAL A 145 1.73 9.57 8.18
N PRO A 146 1.37 9.82 9.45
CA PRO A 146 1.89 10.93 10.23
C PRO A 146 3.42 11.02 10.23
N ARG A 147 3.96 12.24 10.22
CA ARG A 147 5.38 12.53 10.07
C ARG A 147 6.24 11.74 11.03
N VAL A 148 5.82 11.71 12.30
CA VAL A 148 6.52 10.99 13.38
C VAL A 148 6.61 9.48 13.12
N ARG A 149 5.69 8.90 12.35
CA ARG A 149 5.64 7.45 12.04
C ARG A 149 6.18 7.11 10.66
N ARG A 150 6.10 8.00 9.67
CA ARG A 150 6.68 7.76 8.34
C ARG A 150 8.19 7.97 8.28
N MET A 151 8.74 8.94 9.02
CA MET A 151 10.16 9.28 8.90
C MET A 151 11.09 8.09 9.22
N PRO A 152 10.86 7.28 10.27
CA PRO A 152 11.65 6.08 10.50
C PRO A 152 11.61 5.07 9.33
N VAL A 153 10.47 4.96 8.65
CA VAL A 153 10.31 4.08 7.47
C VAL A 153 11.07 4.66 6.27
N VAL A 154 10.92 5.97 6.03
CA VAL A 154 11.63 6.68 4.95
C VAL A 154 13.14 6.59 5.15
N GLU A 155 13.66 6.75 6.37
CA GLU A 155 15.07 6.62 6.69
C GLU A 155 15.61 5.21 6.42
N LEU A 156 14.85 4.18 6.79
CA LEU A 156 15.16 2.80 6.42
C LEU A 156 15.15 2.63 4.89
N PHE A 157 14.15 3.17 4.19
CA PHE A 157 14.05 3.06 2.74
C PHE A 157 15.25 3.73 2.04
N ARG A 158 15.65 4.93 2.49
CA ARG A 158 16.87 5.63 2.08
C ARG A 158 18.11 4.77 2.32
N GLN A 159 18.28 4.24 3.53
CA GLN A 159 19.48 3.48 3.94
C GLN A 159 19.68 2.19 3.12
N TYR A 160 18.59 1.53 2.72
CA TYR A 160 18.63 0.24 2.03
C TYR A 160 18.37 0.35 0.53
N GLY A 161 18.11 1.55 0.01
CA GLY A 161 17.96 1.79 -1.43
C GLY A 161 16.66 1.24 -2.00
N VAL A 162 15.53 1.45 -1.29
CA VAL A 162 14.20 1.15 -1.85
C VAL A 162 13.97 2.09 -3.04
N GLN A 163 13.66 1.50 -4.20
CA GLN A 163 13.56 2.22 -5.48
C GLN A 163 12.17 2.82 -5.68
N ALA A 164 11.13 2.08 -5.27
CA ALA A 164 9.76 2.53 -5.40
C ALA A 164 8.86 2.06 -4.27
N LEU A 165 7.86 2.89 -3.96
CA LEU A 165 6.75 2.58 -3.08
C LEU A 165 5.43 2.75 -3.84
N PHE A 166 4.69 1.68 -4.02
CA PHE A 166 3.36 1.73 -4.61
C PHE A 166 2.28 1.75 -3.53
N CYS A 167 1.32 2.65 -3.68
CA CYS A 167 0.25 2.86 -2.71
C CYS A 167 -1.08 3.23 -3.38
N GLY A 168 -2.13 3.31 -2.57
CA GLY A 168 -3.49 3.63 -2.99
C GLY A 168 -4.10 4.70 -2.09
N HIS A 169 -5.22 4.36 -1.45
CA HIS A 169 -5.96 5.16 -0.45
C HIS A 169 -6.60 6.46 -0.96
N TRP A 170 -5.89 7.29 -1.72
CA TRP A 170 -6.40 8.59 -2.19
C TRP A 170 -7.38 8.51 -3.37
N HIS A 171 -7.48 7.34 -4.01
CA HIS A 171 -8.36 7.07 -5.16
C HIS A 171 -8.12 7.99 -6.37
N ARG A 172 -6.90 8.51 -6.49
CA ARG A 172 -6.40 9.34 -7.59
C ARG A 172 -4.97 8.90 -7.92
N ASN A 173 -4.54 9.12 -9.16
CA ASN A 173 -3.14 8.95 -9.48
C ASN A 173 -2.33 10.14 -8.94
N HIS A 174 -1.17 9.83 -8.36
CA HIS A 174 -0.23 10.84 -7.90
C HIS A 174 1.18 10.29 -7.81
N GLU A 175 2.17 11.16 -7.95
CA GLU A 175 3.57 10.81 -7.79
C GLU A 175 4.27 11.81 -6.87
N ALA A 176 5.10 11.29 -5.99
CA ALA A 176 5.98 12.07 -5.13
C ALA A 176 7.34 11.37 -5.04
N ARG A 177 8.39 12.13 -4.74
CA ARG A 177 9.77 11.60 -4.71
C ARG A 177 10.50 11.99 -3.44
N ASP A 178 11.38 11.09 -3.04
CA ASP A 178 12.41 11.33 -2.04
C ASP A 178 13.77 10.90 -2.58
N GLY A 179 14.53 11.85 -3.08
CA GLY A 179 15.73 11.57 -3.87
C GLY A 179 15.41 10.64 -5.04
N ASN A 180 16.03 9.46 -5.05
CA ASN A 180 15.82 8.45 -6.10
C ASN A 180 14.61 7.53 -5.85
N MET A 181 14.02 7.55 -4.65
CA MET A 181 12.85 6.74 -4.34
C MET A 181 11.60 7.40 -4.92
N LEU A 182 10.88 6.65 -5.75
CA LEU A 182 9.60 7.06 -6.33
C LEU A 182 8.43 6.50 -5.51
N GLN A 183 7.55 7.36 -5.01
CA GLN A 183 6.27 6.92 -4.47
C GLN A 183 5.16 7.19 -5.49
N VAL A 184 4.36 6.16 -5.77
CA VAL A 184 3.26 6.24 -6.75
C VAL A 184 1.96 5.84 -6.06
N LEU A 185 1.01 6.76 -6.03
CA LEU A 185 -0.38 6.51 -5.65
C LEU A 185 -1.12 6.08 -6.91
N THR A 186 -1.85 4.98 -6.83
CA THR A 186 -2.64 4.43 -7.92
C THR A 186 -4.13 4.71 -7.70
N GLY A 187 -4.80 5.19 -8.74
CA GLY A 187 -6.25 5.38 -8.76
C GLY A 187 -7.03 4.11 -8.42
N ALA A 188 -8.30 4.27 -8.01
CA ALA A 188 -9.14 3.15 -7.61
C ALA A 188 -9.83 2.49 -8.81
N VAL A 189 -10.00 1.17 -8.75
CA VAL A 189 -10.83 0.43 -9.73
C VAL A 189 -12.32 0.73 -9.49
N GLY A 190 -12.82 0.62 -8.26
CA GLY A 190 -14.26 0.64 -7.97
C GLY A 190 -14.84 1.99 -7.54
N TYR A 191 -14.00 2.97 -7.18
CA TYR A 191 -14.46 4.23 -6.61
C TYR A 191 -13.47 5.40 -6.86
N PRO A 192 -13.16 5.74 -8.13
CA PRO A 192 -12.26 6.85 -8.43
C PRO A 192 -12.81 8.18 -7.88
N LEU A 193 -11.92 9.03 -7.32
CA LEU A 193 -12.28 10.34 -6.74
C LEU A 193 -11.64 11.53 -7.47
N GLY A 194 -10.87 11.27 -8.53
CA GLY A 194 -10.25 12.30 -9.37
C GLY A 194 -10.72 12.17 -10.82
N ASP A 195 -10.01 12.86 -11.71
CA ASP A 195 -10.31 12.83 -13.15
C ASP A 195 -9.89 11.50 -13.81
N ASP A 196 -9.02 10.74 -13.14
CA ASP A 196 -8.61 9.41 -13.58
C ASP A 196 -9.80 8.43 -13.58
N PRO A 197 -10.06 7.69 -14.67
CA PRO A 197 -11.07 6.66 -14.69
C PRO A 197 -10.65 5.45 -13.84
N SER A 198 -11.59 4.53 -13.60
CA SER A 198 -11.29 3.19 -13.11
C SER A 198 -10.17 2.55 -13.92
N GLY A 199 -9.14 2.02 -13.25
CA GLY A 199 -7.94 1.55 -13.92
C GLY A 199 -7.04 0.72 -13.03
N ILE A 200 -6.00 0.18 -13.66
CA ILE A 200 -4.95 -0.59 -13.00
C ILE A 200 -3.59 0.00 -13.37
N ARG A 201 -2.59 -0.16 -12.49
CA ARG A 201 -1.21 0.19 -12.81
C ARG A 201 -0.43 -1.03 -13.22
N VAL A 202 0.25 -0.94 -14.36
CA VAL A 202 1.20 -1.95 -14.83
C VAL A 202 2.59 -1.45 -14.50
N VAL A 203 3.39 -2.30 -13.84
CA VAL A 203 4.78 -2.00 -13.46
C VAL A 203 5.67 -3.02 -14.16
N ARG A 204 6.74 -2.55 -14.82
CA ARG A 204 7.77 -3.38 -15.43
C ARG A 204 9.09 -3.11 -14.74
N LEU A 205 9.73 -4.19 -14.29
CA LEU A 205 11.10 -4.15 -13.78
C LEU A 205 12.04 -4.58 -14.91
N THR A 206 12.99 -3.73 -15.24
CA THR A 206 14.00 -3.96 -16.28
C THR A 206 15.38 -3.91 -15.65
N ARG A 207 16.42 -4.38 -16.35
CA ARG A 207 17.79 -4.30 -15.84
C ARG A 207 18.23 -2.86 -15.56
N ASP A 208 17.67 -1.91 -16.31
CA ASP A 208 18.06 -0.50 -16.27
C ASP A 208 17.20 0.33 -15.29
N GLY A 209 16.10 -0.23 -14.78
CA GLY A 209 15.27 0.44 -13.80
C GLY A 209 13.85 -0.08 -13.69
N LEU A 210 12.94 0.82 -13.35
CA LEU A 210 11.53 0.54 -13.12
C LEU A 210 10.69 1.49 -13.96
N GLU A 211 9.78 0.93 -14.74
CA GLU A 211 8.81 1.64 -15.55
C GLU A 211 7.41 1.34 -15.05
N HIS A 212 6.49 2.30 -15.14
CA HIS A 212 5.09 2.05 -14.82
C HIS A 212 4.14 2.90 -15.66
N GLU A 213 2.93 2.42 -15.84
CA GLU A 213 1.86 3.12 -16.54
C GLU A 213 0.51 2.84 -15.88
N TYR A 214 -0.34 3.86 -15.80
CA TYR A 214 -1.74 3.68 -15.42
C TYR A 214 -2.55 3.37 -16.67
N ARG A 215 -3.29 2.26 -16.64
CA ARG A 215 -4.16 1.81 -17.72
C ARG A 215 -5.61 1.93 -17.26
N ALA A 216 -6.37 2.80 -17.92
CA ALA A 216 -7.81 2.85 -17.77
C ALA A 216 -8.40 1.48 -18.17
N LEU A 217 -9.28 0.95 -17.33
CA LEU A 217 -10.11 -0.18 -17.74
C LEU A 217 -11.18 0.36 -18.70
N PRO A 218 -11.45 -0.33 -19.81
CA PRO A 218 -12.53 0.08 -20.70
C PRO A 218 -13.83 0.14 -19.88
N LEU A 219 -14.51 1.29 -19.92
CA LEU A 219 -15.90 1.36 -19.49
C LEU A 219 -16.63 0.30 -20.30
N GLY A 220 -17.31 -0.63 -19.62
CA GLY A 220 -17.96 -1.78 -20.26
C GLY A 220 -18.97 -1.33 -21.32
N GLY A 221 -18.49 -1.13 -22.55
CA GLY A 221 -19.30 -1.13 -23.75
C GLY A 221 -19.63 -2.58 -24.04
N ALA A 222 -20.87 -2.95 -23.79
CA ALA A 222 -21.39 -4.25 -24.21
C ALA A 222 -21.13 -4.45 -25.71
N ALA A 223 -20.39 -5.50 -26.04
CA ALA A 223 -20.48 -6.24 -27.29
C ALA A 223 -19.77 -7.60 -27.08
N PHE A 224 -20.54 -8.59 -26.63
CA PHE A 224 -20.31 -9.99 -27.01
C PHE A 224 -21.03 -10.23 -28.34
#